data_AF-A0A7V4PMJ3-F1
#
_entry.id   AF-A0A7V4PMJ3-F1
#
_cell.length_a   1.000
_cell.length_b   1.000
_cell.length_c   1.000
_cell.angle_alpha   90.00
_cell.angle_beta   90.00
_cell.angle_gamma   90.00
#
_symmetry.space_group_name_H-M   'P 1'
#
loop_
_entity.id
_entity.type
_entity.pdbx_description
1 polymer ?
#
loop_
_entity_poly.entity_id
_entity_poly.type
_entity_poly.pdbx_seq_one_letter_code
_entity_poly.pdbx_strand_id
1 'polypeptide(L)'
;MIFPKGEVVHKNLSTSFTDLSALISTLRLENFSGTIEIDFPDTRGILLIDSGQIVDAEATGDNGSERILGEEAIQYLLRLASQKDGILSIYRLLPEQVILLANNLRCEPLFKALSTNFIHFDQLLTKLKEGKHNGFIEVMTKDHQPIGVLFLEGGEPVEMFTLPKNGPAVFGRMSIQIFIENVKKHGALFNVYGRENKGLSQEPVVVEKKEVLLHQDHESPQVKEEGESVPINLQEEKNLSGNETLKETLSLLEEFLSESERIVDTLTRKGMFLKNFKKALIEKSEQFGFLDPFAGEFDYRDGTIQLREEVESKDLVKGIVEALRVTLSHLEKELPQEKMLPLKLKAGIETFLAHHKGVLTRLKIEPFFASFL
;
A
#
# COMPACT_ATOMS: atom_id res chain seq x y z
N MET A 1 6.72 -17.59 1.38
CA MET A 1 6.01 -16.46 0.71
C MET A 1 6.94 -15.26 0.72
N ILE A 2 6.87 -14.33 -0.25
CA ILE A 2 7.57 -13.04 -0.11
C ILE A 2 6.85 -12.20 0.95
N PHE A 3 7.56 -11.72 1.96
CA PHE A 3 6.98 -10.92 3.03
C PHE A 3 7.08 -9.41 2.80
N PRO A 4 6.04 -8.63 3.16
CA PRO A 4 6.07 -7.18 3.10
C PRO A 4 6.84 -6.61 4.30
N LYS A 5 7.77 -5.69 4.02
CA LYS A 5 8.45 -4.89 5.04
C LYS A 5 7.64 -3.62 5.28
N GLY A 6 6.87 -3.56 6.36
CA GLY A 6 6.09 -2.37 6.74
C GLY A 6 6.94 -1.21 7.26
N GLU A 7 6.35 -0.37 8.12
CA GLU A 7 7.06 0.72 8.79
C GLU A 7 8.19 0.14 9.66
N VAL A 8 9.40 0.72 9.58
CA VAL A 8 10.56 0.22 10.32
C VAL A 8 10.48 0.69 11.78
N VAL A 9 10.18 -0.23 12.70
CA VAL A 9 10.26 0.05 14.15
C VAL A 9 11.72 -0.04 14.58
N HIS A 10 12.36 -1.17 14.28
CA HIS A 10 13.79 -1.38 14.51
C HIS A 10 14.38 -2.21 13.37
N LYS A 11 15.67 -2.03 13.09
CA LYS A 11 16.36 -2.75 12.02
C LYS A 11 17.77 -3.11 12.45
N ASN A 12 18.23 -4.28 12.03
CA ASN A 12 19.58 -4.79 12.25
C ASN A 12 19.97 -4.92 13.75
N LEU A 13 19.03 -5.29 14.62
CA LEU A 13 19.32 -5.53 16.04
C LEU A 13 20.04 -6.87 16.19
N SER A 14 21.30 -6.88 16.65
CA SER A 14 22.03 -8.14 16.86
C SER A 14 21.55 -8.88 18.11
N THR A 15 21.36 -10.19 18.02
CA THR A 15 21.03 -11.06 19.16
C THR A 15 22.18 -11.19 20.17
N SER A 16 23.41 -10.75 19.84
CA SER A 16 24.48 -10.57 20.82
C SER A 16 24.11 -9.60 21.96
N PHE A 17 23.25 -8.61 21.67
CA PHE A 17 22.88 -7.53 22.59
C PHE A 17 21.36 -7.41 22.83
N THR A 18 20.55 -8.17 22.10
CA THR A 18 19.08 -8.07 22.11
C THR A 18 18.47 -9.39 22.60
N ASP A 19 17.74 -9.35 23.71
CA ASP A 19 16.93 -10.48 24.17
C ASP A 19 15.57 -10.45 23.44
N LEU A 20 15.32 -11.45 22.58
CA LEU A 20 14.06 -11.56 21.84
C LEU A 20 12.84 -11.76 22.77
N SER A 21 13.00 -12.44 23.91
CA SER A 21 11.89 -12.67 24.85
C SER A 21 11.50 -11.37 25.54
N ALA A 22 12.48 -10.54 25.91
CA ALA A 22 12.24 -9.19 26.43
C ALA A 22 11.60 -8.29 25.36
N LEU A 23 12.12 -8.31 24.12
CA LEU A 23 11.56 -7.55 22.99
C LEU A 23 10.09 -7.92 22.72
N ILE A 24 9.75 -9.21 22.65
CA ILE A 24 8.37 -9.68 22.46
C ILE A 24 7.48 -9.25 23.63
N SER A 25 8.01 -9.22 24.86
CA SER A 25 7.28 -8.72 26.03
C SER A 25 6.95 -7.23 25.93
N THR A 26 7.88 -6.40 25.42
CA THR A 26 7.61 -4.97 25.13
C THR A 26 6.57 -4.81 24.02
N LEU A 27 6.74 -5.51 22.90
CA LEU A 27 5.79 -5.47 21.76
C LEU A 27 4.39 -5.92 22.18
N ARG A 28 4.27 -6.84 23.14
CA ARG A 28 2.99 -7.23 23.75
C ARG A 28 2.33 -6.10 24.52
N LEU A 29 3.09 -5.36 25.33
CA LEU A 29 2.56 -4.21 26.09
C LEU A 29 2.13 -3.05 25.18
N GLU A 30 2.78 -2.89 24.02
CA GLU A 30 2.44 -1.90 22.99
C GLU A 30 1.28 -2.31 22.06
N ASN A 31 0.68 -3.49 22.27
CA ASN A 31 -0.33 -4.08 21.39
C ASN A 31 0.11 -4.10 19.90
N PHE A 32 1.38 -4.46 19.67
CA PHE A 32 2.01 -4.42 18.34
C PHE A 32 1.37 -5.42 17.36
N SER A 33 1.13 -4.98 16.13
CA SER A 33 0.89 -5.83 14.97
C SER A 33 1.97 -5.59 13.91
N GLY A 34 2.49 -6.67 13.32
CA GLY A 34 3.60 -6.61 12.37
C GLY A 34 4.39 -7.92 12.29
N THR A 35 5.65 -7.81 11.89
CA THR A 35 6.56 -8.94 11.75
C THR A 35 7.89 -8.71 12.47
N ILE A 36 8.48 -9.80 12.95
CA ILE A 36 9.90 -9.85 13.32
C ILE A 36 10.58 -10.77 12.31
N GLU A 37 11.39 -10.21 11.43
CA GLU A 37 12.33 -10.96 10.61
C GLU A 37 13.56 -11.33 11.45
N ILE A 38 14.03 -12.56 11.27
CA ILE A 38 15.11 -13.20 12.03
C ILE A 38 16.08 -13.81 11.02
N ASP A 39 17.24 -13.20 10.84
CA ASP A 39 18.30 -13.65 9.93
C ASP A 39 19.48 -14.21 10.74
N PHE A 40 19.83 -15.47 10.47
CA PHE A 40 21.03 -16.18 10.95
C PHE A 40 21.84 -16.67 9.74
N PRO A 41 23.11 -17.10 9.92
CA PRO A 41 23.96 -17.54 8.81
C PRO A 41 23.32 -18.61 7.92
N ASP A 42 22.77 -19.66 8.53
CA ASP A 42 22.22 -20.83 7.82
C ASP A 42 20.68 -20.88 7.80
N THR A 43 20.01 -19.80 8.22
CA THR A 43 18.55 -19.82 8.48
C THR A 43 17.95 -18.43 8.42
N ARG A 44 16.79 -18.31 7.78
CA ARG A 44 15.94 -17.11 7.85
C ARG A 44 14.56 -17.48 8.34
N GLY A 45 13.94 -16.62 9.12
CA GLY A 45 12.57 -16.80 9.55
C GLY A 45 11.85 -15.50 9.83
N ILE A 46 10.55 -15.63 10.04
CA ILE A 46 9.67 -14.52 10.37
C ILE A 46 8.64 -14.98 11.41
N LEU A 47 8.47 -14.15 12.44
CA LEU A 47 7.36 -14.26 13.39
C LEU A 47 6.28 -13.26 12.96
N LEU A 48 5.04 -13.71 12.80
CA LEU A 48 3.88 -12.85 12.63
C LEU A 48 3.31 -12.52 14.02
N ILE A 49 3.16 -11.24 14.33
CA ILE A 49 2.60 -10.79 15.61
C ILE A 49 1.35 -9.97 15.31
N ASP A 50 0.24 -10.30 15.95
CA ASP A 50 -0.97 -9.47 15.95
C ASP A 50 -1.41 -9.18 17.39
N SER A 51 -1.75 -7.92 17.67
CA SER A 51 -2.22 -7.46 18.97
C SER A 51 -1.35 -7.96 20.14
N GLY A 52 -0.02 -7.91 19.96
CA GLY A 52 0.95 -8.34 20.96
C GLY A 52 1.15 -9.86 21.14
N GLN A 53 0.53 -10.69 20.31
CA GLN A 53 0.61 -12.15 20.35
C GLN A 53 1.22 -12.71 19.07
N ILE A 54 2.08 -13.73 19.18
CA ILE A 54 2.60 -14.44 18.00
C ILE A 54 1.48 -15.32 17.46
N VAL A 55 1.11 -15.14 16.19
CA VAL A 55 -0.05 -15.82 15.57
C VAL A 55 0.34 -16.93 14.58
N ASP A 56 1.46 -16.78 13.87
CA ASP A 56 2.05 -17.83 13.03
C ASP A 56 3.54 -17.49 12.80
N ALA A 57 4.30 -18.43 12.22
CA ALA A 57 5.70 -18.21 11.86
C ALA A 57 6.11 -19.08 10.66
N GLU A 58 7.15 -18.64 9.95
CA GLU A 58 7.83 -19.41 8.91
C GLU A 58 9.33 -19.36 9.18
N ALA A 59 10.01 -20.52 9.11
CA ALA A 59 11.47 -20.57 9.08
C ALA A 59 11.93 -21.47 7.94
N THR A 60 13.03 -21.08 7.31
CA THR A 60 13.60 -21.68 6.11
C THR A 60 15.11 -21.77 6.26
N GLY A 61 15.68 -22.97 6.09
CA GLY A 61 17.14 -23.16 6.08
C GLY A 61 17.81 -22.61 4.80
N ASP A 62 19.13 -22.43 4.82
CA ASP A 62 19.94 -21.78 3.77
C ASP A 62 19.60 -22.23 2.33
N ASN A 63 19.41 -23.53 2.11
CA ASN A 63 19.11 -24.11 0.79
C ASN A 63 17.64 -23.95 0.34
N GLY A 64 16.76 -23.32 1.12
CA GLY A 64 15.34 -23.11 0.79
C GLY A 64 14.47 -24.38 0.75
N SER A 65 15.05 -25.55 1.08
CA SER A 65 14.42 -26.87 0.88
C SER A 65 13.59 -27.36 2.07
N GLU A 66 13.90 -26.90 3.28
CA GLU A 66 13.21 -27.28 4.50
C GLU A 66 12.55 -26.04 5.10
N ARG A 67 11.21 -26.01 5.02
CA ARG A 67 10.34 -24.91 5.42
C ARG A 67 9.44 -25.41 6.54
N ILE A 68 9.66 -24.92 7.76
CA ILE A 68 8.81 -25.20 8.92
C ILE A 68 7.85 -24.03 9.15
N LEU A 69 6.65 -24.34 9.64
CA LEU A 69 5.53 -23.38 9.80
C LEU A 69 4.82 -23.55 11.14
N GLY A 70 4.12 -22.51 11.61
CA GLY A 70 3.32 -22.58 12.84
C GLY A 70 4.16 -22.71 14.10
N GLU A 71 3.56 -23.37 15.10
CA GLU A 71 4.15 -23.57 16.43
C GLU A 71 5.57 -24.15 16.39
N GLU A 72 5.86 -25.07 15.46
CA GLU A 72 7.21 -25.63 15.26
C GLU A 72 8.22 -24.54 14.85
N ALA A 73 7.84 -23.67 13.90
CA ALA A 73 8.65 -22.53 13.50
C ALA A 73 8.79 -21.49 14.62
N ILE A 74 7.73 -21.22 15.40
CA ILE A 74 7.77 -20.32 16.55
C ILE A 74 8.80 -20.83 17.57
N GLN A 75 8.68 -22.09 18.01
CA GLN A 75 9.57 -22.69 19.00
C GLN A 75 11.02 -22.77 18.49
N TYR A 76 11.21 -23.12 17.22
CA TYR A 76 12.52 -23.17 16.59
C TYR A 76 13.18 -21.77 16.55
N LEU A 77 12.47 -20.73 16.10
CA LEU A 77 13.00 -19.38 15.99
C LEU A 77 13.25 -18.71 17.35
N LEU A 78 12.37 -18.92 18.34
CA LEU A 78 12.59 -18.43 19.71
C LEU A 78 13.84 -19.06 20.34
N ARG A 79 14.07 -20.36 20.10
CA ARG A 79 15.30 -21.05 20.52
C ARG A 79 16.52 -20.53 19.76
N LEU A 80 16.42 -20.34 18.45
CA LEU A 80 17.50 -19.84 17.60
C LEU A 80 17.94 -18.44 18.03
N ALA A 81 17.00 -17.54 18.30
CA ALA A 81 17.27 -16.17 18.74
C ALA A 81 17.98 -16.04 20.11
N SER A 82 18.10 -17.14 20.87
CA SER A 82 18.96 -17.18 22.07
C SER A 82 20.46 -17.32 21.74
N GLN A 83 20.79 -17.68 20.49
CA GLN A 83 22.14 -17.68 19.94
C GLN A 83 22.52 -16.25 19.51
N LYS A 84 23.82 -15.92 19.53
CA LYS A 84 24.33 -14.53 19.55
C LYS A 84 24.82 -13.98 18.20
N ASP A 85 24.61 -14.75 17.14
CA ASP A 85 25.09 -14.54 15.78
C ASP A 85 23.98 -14.12 14.79
N GLY A 86 22.77 -13.87 15.30
CA GLY A 86 21.60 -13.46 14.52
C GLY A 86 21.37 -11.96 14.47
N ILE A 87 20.49 -11.58 13.54
CA ILE A 87 20.02 -10.21 13.31
C ILE A 87 18.49 -10.21 13.30
N LEU A 88 17.89 -9.28 14.05
CA LEU A 88 16.45 -9.06 14.13
C LEU A 88 16.07 -7.75 13.45
N SER A 89 14.99 -7.75 12.67
CA SER A 89 14.37 -6.52 12.15
C SER A 89 12.85 -6.57 12.35
N ILE A 90 12.28 -5.48 12.85
CA ILE A 90 10.88 -5.38 13.28
C ILE A 90 10.15 -4.37 12.39
N TYR A 91 9.10 -4.84 11.73
CA TYR A 91 8.31 -4.07 10.79
C TYR A 91 6.85 -4.02 11.23
N ARG A 92 6.31 -2.82 11.48
CA ARG A 92 4.91 -2.62 11.85
C ARG A 92 4.01 -2.77 10.62
N LEU A 93 2.92 -3.51 10.78
CA LEU A 93 1.86 -3.67 9.78
C LEU A 93 0.51 -3.37 10.44
N LEU A 94 -0.52 -3.13 9.63
CA LEU A 94 -1.89 -3.08 10.13
C LEU A 94 -2.36 -4.50 10.54
N PRO A 95 -3.21 -4.67 11.57
CA PRO A 95 -3.71 -5.98 12.00
C PRO A 95 -4.26 -6.83 10.85
N GLU A 96 -5.04 -6.22 9.95
CA GLU A 96 -5.65 -6.88 8.80
C GLU A 96 -4.59 -7.43 7.82
N GLN A 97 -3.45 -6.76 7.70
CA GLN A 97 -2.33 -7.21 6.87
C GLN A 97 -1.62 -8.42 7.51
N VAL A 98 -1.48 -8.46 8.83
CA VAL A 98 -0.91 -9.62 9.54
C VAL A 98 -1.83 -10.84 9.39
N ILE A 99 -3.14 -10.65 9.58
CA ILE A 99 -4.15 -11.71 9.41
C ILE A 99 -4.12 -12.26 7.98
N LEU A 100 -4.02 -11.38 6.96
CA LEU A 100 -3.91 -11.77 5.55
C LEU A 100 -2.66 -12.63 5.29
N LEU A 101 -1.50 -12.25 5.86
CA LEU A 101 -0.27 -13.04 5.74
C LEU A 101 -0.39 -14.41 6.43
N ALA A 102 -0.91 -14.46 7.66
CA ALA A 102 -1.09 -15.70 8.42
C ALA A 102 -2.02 -16.68 7.69
N ASN A 103 -3.16 -16.19 7.17
CA ASN A 103 -4.12 -17.00 6.42
C ASN A 103 -3.50 -17.65 5.16
N ASN A 104 -2.56 -16.96 4.52
CA ASN A 104 -1.92 -17.39 3.28
C ASN A 104 -0.59 -18.14 3.49
N LEU A 105 -0.03 -18.12 4.69
CA LEU A 105 1.29 -18.68 5.00
C LEU A 105 1.42 -20.16 4.60
N ARG A 106 0.34 -20.93 4.76
CA ARG A 106 0.28 -22.38 4.50
C ARG A 106 -0.05 -22.74 3.05
N CYS A 107 -0.12 -21.77 2.14
CA CYS A 107 -0.31 -22.05 0.72
C CYS A 107 0.94 -22.66 0.10
N GLU A 108 0.72 -23.60 -0.81
CA GLU A 108 1.74 -24.32 -1.57
C GLU A 108 1.77 -23.82 -3.03
N PRO A 109 2.92 -23.91 -3.72
CA PRO A 109 3.05 -23.47 -5.10
C PRO A 109 2.32 -24.42 -6.06
N LEU A 110 1.26 -23.93 -6.70
CA LEU A 110 0.51 -24.67 -7.72
C LEU A 110 1.15 -24.52 -9.11
N PHE A 111 1.61 -23.31 -9.42
CA PHE A 111 2.30 -22.99 -10.68
C PHE A 111 3.50 -22.09 -10.41
N LYS A 112 4.65 -22.37 -11.04
CA LYS A 112 5.88 -21.57 -10.89
C LYS A 112 6.38 -21.06 -12.24
N ALA A 113 7.06 -19.92 -12.21
CA ALA A 113 7.75 -19.31 -13.35
C ALA A 113 6.87 -19.10 -14.60
N LEU A 114 5.57 -18.88 -14.42
CA LEU A 114 4.68 -18.50 -15.51
C LEU A 114 5.08 -17.11 -16.03
N SER A 115 5.12 -16.92 -17.35
CA SER A 115 5.56 -15.66 -17.96
C SER A 115 4.46 -15.02 -18.79
N THR A 116 4.34 -13.70 -18.69
CA THR A 116 3.48 -12.89 -19.58
C THR A 116 3.83 -13.01 -21.06
N ASN A 117 5.01 -13.55 -21.41
CA ASN A 117 5.39 -13.83 -22.80
C ASN A 117 4.57 -14.97 -23.42
N PHE A 118 3.99 -15.86 -22.59
CA PHE A 118 3.26 -17.06 -23.01
C PHE A 118 1.85 -17.16 -22.42
N ILE A 119 1.61 -16.54 -21.26
CA ILE A 119 0.35 -16.59 -20.51
C ILE A 119 -0.25 -15.18 -20.46
N HIS A 120 -1.48 -15.03 -20.97
CA HIS A 120 -2.25 -13.80 -20.80
C HIS A 120 -2.73 -13.69 -19.34
N PHE A 121 -2.26 -12.68 -18.62
CA PHE A 121 -2.51 -12.55 -17.18
C PHE A 121 -4.02 -12.41 -16.85
N ASP A 122 -4.79 -11.69 -17.67
CA ASP A 122 -6.25 -11.59 -17.52
C ASP A 122 -6.95 -12.96 -17.65
N GLN A 123 -6.47 -13.83 -18.54
CA GLN A 123 -7.02 -15.18 -18.70
C GLN A 123 -6.67 -16.08 -17.52
N LEU A 124 -5.46 -15.95 -16.95
CA LEU A 124 -5.12 -16.62 -15.70
C LEU A 124 -6.05 -16.17 -14.56
N LEU A 125 -6.22 -14.86 -14.35
CA LEU A 125 -7.11 -14.35 -13.31
C LEU A 125 -8.55 -14.83 -13.52
N THR A 126 -9.03 -14.87 -14.77
CA THR A 126 -10.34 -15.43 -15.13
C THR A 126 -10.45 -16.91 -14.75
N LYS A 127 -9.41 -17.72 -15.01
CA LYS A 127 -9.39 -19.15 -14.63
C LYS A 127 -9.32 -19.38 -13.12
N LEU A 128 -8.58 -18.55 -12.39
CA LEU A 128 -8.53 -18.58 -10.92
C LEU A 128 -9.87 -18.18 -10.30
N LYS A 129 -10.58 -17.22 -10.91
CA LYS A 129 -11.95 -16.82 -10.58
C LYS A 129 -12.99 -17.93 -10.84
N GLU A 130 -12.96 -18.55 -12.02
CA GLU A 130 -13.79 -19.72 -12.33
C GLU A 130 -13.57 -20.86 -11.31
N GLY A 131 -12.32 -21.12 -10.94
CA GLY A 131 -11.93 -22.14 -9.95
C GLY A 131 -12.13 -21.75 -8.48
N LYS A 132 -12.66 -20.55 -8.18
CA LYS A 132 -12.81 -19.99 -6.82
C LYS A 132 -11.53 -20.07 -5.97
N HIS A 133 -10.40 -19.76 -6.58
CA HIS A 133 -9.06 -19.93 -6.00
C HIS A 133 -8.84 -19.11 -4.72
N ASN A 134 -8.32 -19.74 -3.67
CA ASN A 134 -7.90 -19.05 -2.45
C ASN A 134 -6.38 -19.16 -2.29
N GLY A 135 -5.70 -18.02 -2.19
CA GLY A 135 -4.25 -17.97 -2.07
C GLY A 135 -3.67 -16.64 -2.58
N PHE A 136 -2.51 -16.68 -3.21
CA PHE A 136 -1.84 -15.48 -3.72
C PHE A 136 -1.01 -15.74 -4.98
N ILE A 137 -0.66 -14.66 -5.68
CA ILE A 137 0.28 -14.64 -6.79
C ILE A 137 1.47 -13.79 -6.39
N GLU A 138 2.67 -14.38 -6.35
CA GLU A 138 3.92 -13.61 -6.30
C GLU A 138 4.26 -13.14 -7.71
N VAL A 139 4.57 -11.85 -7.86
CA VAL A 139 4.89 -11.23 -9.15
C VAL A 139 6.30 -10.67 -9.10
N MET A 140 7.09 -10.99 -10.14
CA MET A 140 8.51 -10.66 -10.25
C MET A 140 8.83 -10.08 -11.63
N THR A 141 9.93 -9.34 -11.73
CA THR A 141 10.51 -8.95 -13.03
C THR A 141 11.06 -10.19 -13.75
N LYS A 142 11.38 -10.03 -15.05
CA LYS A 142 12.11 -11.06 -15.81
C LYS A 142 13.49 -11.37 -15.21
N ASP A 143 14.09 -10.41 -14.52
CA ASP A 143 15.35 -10.54 -13.76
C ASP A 143 15.13 -11.08 -12.33
N HIS A 144 13.99 -11.73 -12.08
CA HIS A 144 13.62 -12.39 -10.82
C HIS A 144 13.60 -11.44 -9.59
N GLN A 145 13.48 -10.13 -9.81
CA GLN A 145 13.32 -9.17 -8.72
C GLN A 145 11.85 -9.12 -8.30
N PRO A 146 11.52 -9.22 -7.00
CA PRO A 146 10.14 -9.18 -6.55
C PRO A 146 9.51 -7.80 -6.82
N ILE A 147 8.33 -7.79 -7.44
CA ILE A 147 7.52 -6.58 -7.70
C ILE A 147 6.44 -6.43 -6.63
N GLY A 148 5.82 -7.54 -6.22
CA GLY A 148 4.72 -7.54 -5.26
C GLY A 148 4.00 -8.88 -5.15
N VAL A 149 2.95 -8.89 -4.33
CA VAL A 149 2.06 -10.04 -4.11
C VAL A 149 0.62 -9.60 -4.28
N LEU A 150 -0.19 -10.41 -4.97
CA LEU A 150 -1.62 -10.20 -5.18
C LEU A 150 -2.39 -11.32 -4.47
N PHE A 151 -3.27 -10.98 -3.52
CA PHE A 151 -4.05 -11.92 -2.74
C PHE A 151 -5.44 -12.16 -3.37
N LEU A 152 -5.88 -13.42 -3.33
CA LEU A 152 -7.07 -13.92 -3.98
C LEU A 152 -7.96 -14.66 -2.98
N GLU A 153 -9.23 -14.25 -2.89
CA GLU A 153 -10.28 -14.95 -2.14
C GLU A 153 -11.47 -15.23 -3.07
N GLY A 154 -11.94 -16.47 -3.13
CA GLY A 154 -12.94 -16.89 -4.11
C GLY A 154 -12.51 -16.66 -5.57
N GLY A 155 -11.20 -16.53 -5.80
CA GLY A 155 -10.57 -16.18 -7.07
C GLY A 155 -10.66 -14.71 -7.47
N GLU A 156 -11.23 -13.84 -6.62
CA GLU A 156 -11.23 -12.39 -6.80
C GLU A 156 -10.02 -11.76 -6.12
N PRO A 157 -9.32 -10.80 -6.76
CA PRO A 157 -8.31 -9.97 -6.11
C PRO A 157 -8.88 -9.13 -4.94
N VAL A 158 -8.44 -9.41 -3.71
CA VAL A 158 -8.93 -8.73 -2.50
C VAL A 158 -7.96 -7.74 -1.88
N GLU A 159 -6.65 -7.94 -2.06
CA GLU A 159 -5.60 -7.04 -1.58
C GLU A 159 -4.31 -7.30 -2.37
N MET A 160 -3.37 -6.36 -2.32
CA MET A 160 -2.03 -6.52 -2.86
C MET A 160 -1.01 -5.76 -2.01
N PHE A 161 0.27 -6.06 -2.20
CA PHE A 161 1.32 -5.09 -1.91
C PHE A 161 2.40 -5.08 -2.99
N THR A 162 3.07 -3.93 -3.15
CA THR A 162 4.30 -3.82 -3.94
C THR A 162 5.54 -3.76 -3.07
N LEU A 163 6.67 -4.17 -3.63
CA LEU A 163 7.99 -4.12 -3.02
C LEU A 163 8.87 -3.15 -3.82
N PRO A 164 8.87 -1.84 -3.49
CA PRO A 164 9.77 -0.90 -4.13
C PRO A 164 11.22 -1.26 -3.79
N LYS A 165 12.16 -1.03 -4.73
CA LYS A 165 13.59 -1.31 -4.51
C LYS A 165 14.14 -0.68 -3.23
N ASN A 166 13.65 0.52 -2.89
CA ASN A 166 13.95 1.25 -1.66
C ASN A 166 12.63 1.73 -1.04
N GLY A 167 12.36 1.37 0.21
CA GLY A 167 11.18 1.80 0.97
C GLY A 167 10.41 0.63 1.60
N PRO A 168 9.35 0.92 2.38
CA PRO A 168 8.43 -0.11 2.86
C PRO A 168 7.58 -0.67 1.71
N ALA A 169 6.98 -1.83 1.95
CA ALA A 169 5.96 -2.39 1.08
C ALA A 169 4.70 -1.51 1.08
N VAL A 170 4.13 -1.28 -0.10
CA VAL A 170 2.92 -0.44 -0.26
C VAL A 170 1.74 -1.34 -0.55
N PHE A 171 0.80 -1.42 0.39
CA PHE A 171 -0.46 -2.15 0.25
C PHE A 171 -1.52 -1.29 -0.45
N GLY A 172 -2.56 -1.91 -1.05
CA GLY A 172 -3.73 -1.17 -1.49
C GLY A 172 -4.62 -1.89 -2.51
N ARG A 173 -5.78 -2.37 -2.05
CA ARG A 173 -6.87 -2.93 -2.89
C ARG A 173 -7.22 -2.06 -4.09
N MET A 174 -7.25 -0.74 -3.93
CA MET A 174 -7.60 0.20 -5.02
C MET A 174 -6.55 0.20 -6.14
N SER A 175 -5.31 -0.15 -5.83
CA SER A 175 -4.18 -0.20 -6.78
C SER A 175 -4.12 -1.49 -7.60
N ILE A 176 -4.95 -2.50 -7.27
CA ILE A 176 -4.95 -3.81 -7.94
C ILE A 176 -5.05 -3.70 -9.46
N GLN A 177 -5.96 -2.87 -9.98
CA GLN A 177 -6.14 -2.72 -11.43
C GLN A 177 -4.91 -2.09 -12.09
N ILE A 178 -4.31 -1.07 -11.46
CA ILE A 178 -3.08 -0.41 -11.93
C ILE A 178 -1.90 -1.39 -11.89
N PHE A 179 -1.83 -2.25 -10.87
CA PHE A 179 -0.82 -3.30 -10.76
C PHE A 179 -0.96 -4.36 -11.86
N ILE A 180 -2.18 -4.86 -12.11
CA ILE A 180 -2.50 -5.80 -13.20
C ILE A 180 -2.10 -5.21 -14.56
N GLU A 181 -2.46 -3.95 -14.85
CA GLU A 181 -2.09 -3.28 -16.10
C GLU A 181 -0.58 -3.05 -16.23
N ASN A 182 0.11 -2.68 -15.15
CA ASN A 182 1.57 -2.53 -15.16
C ASN A 182 2.29 -3.86 -15.43
N VAL A 183 1.78 -4.97 -14.87
CA VAL A 183 2.27 -6.33 -15.12
C VAL A 183 2.10 -6.72 -16.59
N LYS A 184 0.92 -6.45 -17.16
CA LYS A 184 0.64 -6.69 -18.59
C LYS A 184 1.54 -5.87 -19.51
N LYS A 185 1.74 -4.59 -19.21
CA LYS A 185 2.48 -3.63 -20.06
C LYS A 185 3.99 -3.87 -20.11
N HIS A 186 4.61 -4.19 -18.97
CA HIS A 186 6.07 -4.33 -18.88
C HIS A 186 6.53 -5.81 -18.94
N GLY A 187 5.60 -6.72 -18.67
CA GLY A 187 5.82 -8.16 -18.63
C GLY A 187 6.50 -8.61 -17.34
N ALA A 188 6.10 -9.78 -16.86
CA ALA A 188 6.48 -10.31 -15.56
C ALA A 188 6.68 -11.84 -15.59
N LEU A 189 7.26 -12.34 -14.51
CA LEU A 189 7.17 -13.73 -14.08
C LEU A 189 6.22 -13.79 -12.87
N PHE A 190 5.44 -14.85 -12.76
CA PHE A 190 4.56 -15.06 -11.61
C PHE A 190 4.51 -16.51 -11.14
N ASN A 191 4.40 -16.66 -9.83
CA ASN A 191 4.19 -17.93 -9.13
C ASN A 191 2.81 -17.86 -8.48
N VAL A 192 1.98 -18.88 -8.69
CA VAL A 192 0.63 -18.96 -8.12
C VAL A 192 0.64 -19.97 -6.98
N TYR A 193 0.18 -19.53 -5.81
CA TYR A 193 0.09 -20.31 -4.58
C TYR A 193 -1.36 -20.44 -4.16
N GLY A 194 -1.71 -21.58 -3.57
CA GLY A 194 -3.01 -21.82 -2.97
C GLY A 194 -3.01 -22.99 -2.02
N ARG A 195 -4.18 -23.39 -1.56
CA ARG A 195 -4.38 -24.68 -0.86
C ARG A 195 -4.84 -25.70 -1.90
N GLU A 196 -4.38 -26.94 -1.80
CA GLU A 196 -4.67 -27.98 -2.79
C GLU A 196 -6.17 -28.34 -2.79
N ASN A 197 -6.94 -27.74 -3.69
CA ASN A 197 -8.26 -28.24 -4.07
C ASN A 197 -8.05 -29.46 -4.96
N LYS A 198 -8.49 -30.65 -4.51
CA LYS A 198 -8.47 -31.92 -5.26
C LYS A 198 -9.45 -31.94 -6.45
N GLY A 199 -9.33 -30.98 -7.36
CA GLY A 199 -10.25 -30.76 -8.48
C GLY A 199 -9.66 -30.10 -9.72
N LEU A 200 -8.36 -29.76 -9.72
CA LEU A 200 -7.64 -29.26 -10.90
C LEU A 200 -6.46 -30.20 -11.24
N SER A 201 -6.81 -31.41 -11.68
CA SER A 201 -5.85 -32.34 -12.27
C SER A 201 -5.17 -31.69 -13.49
N GLN A 202 -3.85 -31.87 -13.59
CA GLN A 202 -3.06 -31.37 -14.71
C GLN A 202 -3.38 -32.16 -15.98
N GLU A 203 -3.81 -31.49 -17.05
CA GLU A 203 -3.67 -32.00 -18.42
C GLU A 203 -3.11 -30.90 -19.35
N PRO A 204 -2.17 -31.24 -20.26
CA PRO A 204 -1.58 -30.29 -21.20
C PRO A 204 -2.50 -30.00 -22.39
N VAL A 205 -2.53 -28.75 -22.84
CA VAL A 205 -3.36 -28.31 -23.97
C VAL A 205 -2.83 -28.87 -25.31
N VAL A 206 -3.68 -29.61 -26.03
CA VAL A 206 -3.46 -30.05 -27.43
C VAL A 206 -4.66 -29.63 -28.30
N VAL A 207 -4.42 -29.42 -29.59
CA VAL A 207 -5.26 -28.65 -30.53
C VAL A 207 -6.18 -29.52 -31.40
N GLU A 208 -7.44 -29.08 -31.55
CA GLU A 208 -8.48 -29.41 -32.56
C GLU A 208 -8.89 -30.89 -32.86
N LYS A 209 -10.20 -31.17 -32.72
CA LYS A 209 -11.16 -31.22 -33.86
C LYS A 209 -12.64 -31.35 -33.44
N LYS A 210 -13.54 -31.12 -34.40
CA LYS A 210 -15.02 -30.99 -34.26
C LYS A 210 -15.78 -32.31 -34.04
N GLU A 211 -17.00 -32.16 -33.50
CA GLU A 211 -18.31 -32.81 -33.83
C GLU A 211 -19.06 -33.35 -32.59
N VAL A 212 -20.40 -33.38 -32.46
CA VAL A 212 -21.55 -32.54 -32.94
C VAL A 212 -22.85 -33.13 -32.32
N LEU A 213 -23.92 -32.33 -32.08
CA LEU A 213 -25.31 -32.77 -31.71
C LEU A 213 -25.47 -33.46 -30.30
N LEU A 214 -26.60 -33.49 -29.55
CA LEU A 214 -28.00 -33.01 -29.61
C LEU A 214 -28.59 -32.85 -28.18
N HIS A 215 -29.49 -31.87 -27.97
CA HIS A 215 -30.71 -31.91 -27.09
C HIS A 215 -30.59 -32.26 -25.57
N GLN A 216 -31.51 -31.88 -24.65
CA GLN A 216 -32.77 -31.10 -24.67
C GLN A 216 -33.08 -30.56 -23.25
N ASP A 217 -33.87 -29.48 -23.20
CA ASP A 217 -34.88 -29.06 -22.19
C ASP A 217 -34.87 -29.65 -20.75
N HIS A 218 -34.96 -28.79 -19.72
CA HIS A 218 -36.25 -28.50 -19.04
C HIS A 218 -36.13 -27.48 -17.87
N GLU A 219 -37.05 -26.51 -17.91
CA GLU A 219 -37.76 -25.81 -16.81
C GLU A 219 -37.08 -25.36 -15.49
N SER A 220 -37.29 -24.06 -15.19
CA SER A 220 -37.28 -23.50 -13.83
C SER A 220 -38.53 -23.90 -13.03
N PRO A 221 -38.57 -23.62 -11.71
CA PRO A 221 -39.45 -22.52 -11.30
C PRO A 221 -38.89 -21.58 -10.21
N GLN A 222 -39.53 -20.41 -10.13
CA GLN A 222 -39.28 -19.32 -9.19
C GLN A 222 -39.92 -19.57 -7.81
N VAL A 223 -39.38 -18.99 -6.73
CA VAL A 223 -40.13 -18.64 -5.50
C VAL A 223 -39.66 -17.29 -4.94
N LYS A 224 -40.60 -16.55 -4.33
CA LYS A 224 -40.52 -15.20 -3.74
C LYS A 224 -40.92 -15.32 -2.24
N GLU A 225 -40.73 -14.36 -1.32
CA GLU A 225 -40.31 -12.95 -1.37
C GLU A 225 -39.87 -12.52 0.06
N GLU A 226 -39.16 -11.39 0.21
CA GLU A 226 -39.06 -10.56 1.45
C GLU A 226 -38.49 -11.22 2.76
N GLY A 227 -37.86 -10.52 3.72
CA GLY A 227 -37.46 -9.11 3.83
C GLY A 227 -37.56 -8.64 5.29
N GLU A 228 -36.50 -8.07 5.89
CA GLU A 228 -36.61 -7.15 7.03
C GLU A 228 -35.30 -6.40 7.31
N SER A 229 -35.40 -5.13 7.70
CA SER A 229 -34.28 -4.21 7.92
C SER A 229 -34.47 -3.41 9.23
N VAL A 230 -33.39 -3.23 9.98
CA VAL A 230 -33.39 -2.46 11.24
C VAL A 230 -32.51 -1.21 11.05
N PRO A 231 -33.02 0.01 11.31
CA PRO A 231 -32.24 1.24 11.14
C PRO A 231 -31.40 1.56 12.38
N ILE A 232 -30.19 2.09 12.17
CA ILE A 232 -29.35 2.68 13.22
C ILE A 232 -29.29 4.20 13.03
N ASN A 233 -29.39 4.93 14.14
CA ASN A 233 -29.62 6.37 14.20
C ASN A 233 -28.35 7.20 13.92
N LEU A 234 -28.49 8.28 13.15
CA LEU A 234 -27.45 9.27 12.85
C LEU A 234 -27.76 10.58 13.60
N GLN A 235 -26.97 10.93 14.62
CA GLN A 235 -26.94 12.29 15.17
C GLN A 235 -25.79 12.51 16.17
N GLU A 236 -24.65 13.03 15.68
CA GLU A 236 -23.68 13.76 16.51
C GLU A 236 -22.72 14.61 15.64
N GLU A 237 -23.22 15.74 15.13
CA GLU A 237 -22.38 16.83 14.59
C GLU A 237 -22.72 18.15 15.30
N LYS A 238 -21.71 18.83 15.87
CA LYS A 238 -21.86 20.19 16.41
C LYS A 238 -20.54 20.99 16.36
N ASN A 239 -20.53 21.96 15.44
CA ASN A 239 -19.91 23.30 15.54
C ASN A 239 -18.51 23.46 16.15
N LEU A 240 -17.51 23.73 15.31
CA LEU A 240 -16.28 24.47 15.69
C LEU A 240 -16.42 25.96 15.37
N SER A 241 -15.64 26.81 16.05
CA SER A 241 -15.56 28.25 15.80
C SER A 241 -14.75 28.56 14.52
N GLY A 242 -15.12 29.60 13.76
CA GLY A 242 -14.46 29.92 12.48
C GLY A 242 -12.94 30.16 12.59
N ASN A 243 -12.46 30.66 13.73
CA ASN A 243 -11.03 30.83 14.00
C ASN A 243 -10.30 29.48 14.20
N GLU A 244 -10.99 28.48 14.76
CA GLU A 244 -10.48 27.11 14.93
C GLU A 244 -10.46 26.39 13.58
N THR A 245 -11.52 26.54 12.78
CA THR A 245 -11.60 26.07 11.39
C THR A 245 -10.44 26.59 10.55
N LEU A 246 -10.14 27.90 10.63
CA LEU A 246 -9.03 28.50 9.87
C LEU A 246 -7.65 28.00 10.36
N LYS A 247 -7.43 27.86 11.67
CA LYS A 247 -6.19 27.30 12.23
C LYS A 247 -5.95 25.87 11.80
N GLU A 248 -6.99 25.03 11.87
CA GLU A 248 -6.92 23.63 11.46
C GLU A 248 -6.69 23.51 9.94
N THR A 249 -7.30 24.40 9.15
CA THR A 249 -7.05 24.51 7.71
C THR A 249 -5.61 24.94 7.42
N LEU A 250 -5.04 25.87 8.19
CA LEU A 250 -3.65 26.31 8.05
C LEU A 250 -2.68 25.16 8.35
N SER A 251 -2.80 24.49 9.50
CA SER A 251 -1.91 23.37 9.86
C SER A 251 -1.98 22.21 8.85
N LEU A 252 -3.17 21.95 8.30
CA LEU A 252 -3.36 20.98 7.22
C LEU A 252 -2.60 21.41 5.94
N LEU A 253 -2.67 22.67 5.54
CA LEU A 253 -1.99 23.18 4.35
C LEU A 253 -0.47 23.31 4.55
N GLU A 254 0.00 23.58 5.76
CA GLU A 254 1.42 23.57 6.16
C GLU A 254 2.03 22.18 6.00
N GLU A 255 1.36 21.14 6.52
CA GLU A 255 1.80 19.76 6.34
C GLU A 255 1.77 19.34 4.86
N PHE A 256 0.71 19.71 4.13
CA PHE A 256 0.57 19.40 2.70
C PHE A 256 1.71 19.97 1.84
N LEU A 257 2.07 21.24 2.08
CA LEU A 257 3.19 21.89 1.39
C LEU A 257 4.53 21.34 1.86
N SER A 258 4.70 21.06 3.15
CA SER A 258 5.92 20.47 3.72
C SER A 258 6.24 19.09 3.13
N GLU A 259 5.23 18.22 3.01
CA GLU A 259 5.41 16.88 2.43
C GLU A 259 5.69 16.96 0.92
N SER A 260 5.00 17.87 0.21
CA SER A 260 5.28 18.17 -1.20
C SER A 260 6.71 18.67 -1.41
N GLU A 261 7.18 19.61 -0.59
CA GLU A 261 8.55 20.14 -0.59
C GLU A 261 9.56 19.03 -0.33
N ARG A 262 9.34 18.23 0.71
CA ARG A 262 10.20 17.10 1.09
C ARG A 262 10.35 16.10 -0.06
N ILE A 263 9.28 15.75 -0.74
CA ILE A 263 9.31 14.81 -1.88
C ILE A 263 10.15 15.37 -3.03
N VAL A 264 9.90 16.62 -3.44
CA VAL A 264 10.61 17.26 -4.56
C VAL A 264 12.08 17.43 -4.24
N ASP A 265 12.41 18.02 -3.10
CA ASP A 265 13.79 18.36 -2.76
C ASP A 265 14.65 17.12 -2.46
N THR A 266 14.05 16.03 -1.95
CA THR A 266 14.72 14.73 -1.75
C THR A 266 15.07 14.05 -3.08
N LEU A 267 14.23 14.21 -4.11
CA LEU A 267 14.48 13.67 -5.45
C LEU A 267 15.39 14.55 -6.31
N THR A 268 15.60 15.81 -5.93
CA THR A 268 16.23 16.82 -6.81
C THR A 268 17.38 17.54 -6.10
N ARG A 269 17.13 18.75 -5.57
CA ARG A 269 18.04 19.51 -4.71
C ARG A 269 17.22 20.44 -3.81
N LYS A 270 17.76 20.78 -2.64
CA LYS A 270 17.11 21.70 -1.70
C LYS A 270 16.74 23.04 -2.36
N GLY A 271 15.53 23.52 -2.10
CA GLY A 271 14.93 24.74 -2.63
C GLY A 271 14.31 24.61 -4.03
N MET A 272 14.25 23.40 -4.62
CA MET A 272 13.68 23.20 -5.96
C MET A 272 12.16 23.35 -5.94
N PHE A 273 11.50 22.82 -4.90
CA PHE A 273 10.08 23.06 -4.67
C PHE A 273 9.80 24.54 -4.48
N LEU A 274 10.41 25.17 -3.46
CA LEU A 274 10.13 26.55 -3.07
C LEU A 274 10.31 27.55 -4.23
N LYS A 275 11.33 27.34 -5.08
CA LYS A 275 11.54 28.11 -6.31
C LYS A 275 10.33 28.02 -7.25
N ASN A 276 9.86 26.81 -7.54
CA ASN A 276 8.76 26.57 -8.48
C ASN A 276 7.38 26.93 -7.88
N PHE A 277 7.21 26.76 -6.56
CA PHE A 277 6.03 27.19 -5.83
C PHE A 277 5.89 28.71 -5.84
N LYS A 278 6.96 29.47 -5.56
CA LYS A 278 6.93 30.94 -5.65
C LYS A 278 6.63 31.46 -7.06
N LYS A 279 7.04 30.75 -8.12
CA LYS A 279 6.60 31.05 -9.50
C LYS A 279 5.11 30.80 -9.70
N ALA A 280 4.59 29.70 -9.17
CA ALA A 280 3.17 29.37 -9.25
C ALA A 280 2.26 30.34 -8.46
N LEU A 281 2.72 30.87 -7.32
CA LEU A 281 2.02 31.92 -6.57
C LEU A 281 1.80 33.18 -7.43
N ILE A 282 2.84 33.64 -8.13
CA ILE A 282 2.76 34.79 -9.07
C ILE A 282 1.76 34.50 -10.20
N GLU A 283 1.76 33.29 -10.76
CA GLU A 283 0.80 32.90 -11.81
C GLU A 283 -0.64 32.74 -11.31
N LYS A 284 -0.84 32.66 -9.99
CA LYS A 284 -2.15 32.50 -9.36
C LYS A 284 -2.67 33.74 -8.66
N SER A 285 -1.86 34.79 -8.48
CA SER A 285 -2.31 36.04 -7.86
C SER A 285 -3.39 36.78 -8.68
N GLU A 286 -3.42 36.61 -10.01
CA GLU A 286 -4.54 37.12 -10.85
C GLU A 286 -5.90 36.52 -10.47
N GLN A 287 -5.92 35.29 -9.94
CA GLN A 287 -7.12 34.58 -9.53
C GLN A 287 -7.37 34.64 -8.02
N PHE A 288 -6.31 34.79 -7.22
CA PHE A 288 -6.30 34.75 -5.76
C PHE A 288 -5.36 35.85 -5.24
N GLY A 289 -5.85 37.08 -5.05
CA GLY A 289 -5.02 38.26 -4.76
C GLY A 289 -4.04 38.07 -3.61
N PHE A 290 -4.47 37.42 -2.53
CA PHE A 290 -3.65 37.12 -1.34
C PHE A 290 -2.39 36.29 -1.62
N LEU A 291 -2.28 35.62 -2.77
CA LEU A 291 -1.07 34.89 -3.20
C LEU A 291 0.00 35.81 -3.82
N ASP A 292 -0.24 37.12 -3.99
CA ASP A 292 0.73 38.06 -4.52
C ASP A 292 1.95 38.20 -3.57
N PRO A 293 3.17 37.76 -3.98
CA PRO A 293 4.35 37.88 -3.14
C PRO A 293 4.81 39.35 -2.94
N PHE A 294 4.25 40.31 -3.68
CA PHE A 294 4.52 41.73 -3.50
C PHE A 294 3.57 42.41 -2.50
N ALA A 295 2.35 41.90 -2.32
CA ALA A 295 1.42 42.36 -1.28
C ALA A 295 1.89 41.93 0.12
N GLY A 296 2.54 40.77 0.23
CA GLY A 296 3.07 40.25 1.48
C GLY A 296 1.98 39.70 2.42
N GLU A 297 0.82 39.39 1.86
CA GLU A 297 -0.36 38.85 2.54
C GLU A 297 -0.21 37.35 2.83
N PHE A 298 0.53 36.62 1.97
CA PHE A 298 0.91 35.21 2.12
C PHE A 298 2.43 35.03 1.92
N ASP A 299 3.12 34.33 2.83
CA ASP A 299 4.44 33.72 2.56
C ASP A 299 4.43 32.26 3.05
N TYR A 300 5.13 31.40 2.32
CA TYR A 300 5.40 30.03 2.72
C TYR A 300 6.91 29.84 2.82
N ARG A 301 7.39 29.33 3.96
CA ARG A 301 8.81 29.12 4.22
C ARG A 301 9.04 28.12 5.34
N ASP A 302 10.01 27.21 5.15
CA ASP A 302 10.45 26.24 6.15
C ASP A 302 9.27 25.47 6.78
N GLY A 303 8.31 25.06 5.94
CA GLY A 303 7.09 24.33 6.33
C GLY A 303 5.95 25.18 6.90
N THR A 304 6.16 26.47 7.17
CA THR A 304 5.18 27.37 7.83
C THR A 304 4.49 28.29 6.82
N ILE A 305 3.20 28.55 7.02
CA ILE A 305 2.40 29.56 6.30
C ILE A 305 2.24 30.81 7.19
N GLN A 306 2.55 31.99 6.64
CA GLN A 306 2.21 33.26 7.24
C GLN A 306 1.09 33.92 6.44
N LEU A 307 -0.04 34.21 7.09
CA LEU A 307 -1.18 34.90 6.51
C LEU A 307 -1.42 36.22 7.26
N ARG A 308 -1.56 37.34 6.54
CA ARG A 308 -1.80 38.68 7.12
C ARG A 308 -3.18 39.27 6.82
N GLU A 309 -3.83 38.78 5.77
CA GLU A 309 -5.22 39.11 5.43
C GLU A 309 -6.18 38.06 6.02
N GLU A 310 -7.42 38.45 6.31
CA GLU A 310 -8.48 37.52 6.70
C GLU A 310 -9.08 36.84 5.47
N VAL A 311 -8.50 35.69 5.07
CA VAL A 311 -8.94 34.89 3.91
C VAL A 311 -9.90 33.78 4.35
N GLU A 312 -10.97 33.57 3.58
CA GLU A 312 -11.93 32.47 3.83
C GLU A 312 -11.24 31.10 3.62
N SER A 313 -11.52 30.13 4.50
CA SER A 313 -10.75 28.88 4.57
C SER A 313 -10.78 28.04 3.28
N LYS A 314 -11.87 28.07 2.50
CA LYS A 314 -11.96 27.35 1.23
C LYS A 314 -11.25 28.08 0.10
N ASP A 315 -11.32 29.41 0.06
CA ASP A 315 -10.55 30.20 -0.91
C ASP A 315 -9.05 30.07 -0.66
N LEU A 316 -8.62 30.00 0.61
CA LEU A 316 -7.23 29.67 1.00
C LEU A 316 -6.81 28.28 0.49
N VAL A 317 -7.58 27.23 0.78
CA VAL A 317 -7.30 25.85 0.30
C VAL A 317 -7.22 25.81 -1.22
N LYS A 318 -8.22 26.40 -1.90
CA LYS A 318 -8.34 26.40 -3.36
C LYS A 318 -7.18 27.13 -4.03
N GLY A 319 -6.74 28.27 -3.47
CA GLY A 319 -5.58 29.02 -3.94
C GLY A 319 -4.29 28.21 -3.82
N ILE A 320 -4.02 27.61 -2.66
CA ILE A 320 -2.81 26.82 -2.43
C ILE A 320 -2.80 25.54 -3.29
N VAL A 321 -3.94 24.86 -3.42
CA VAL A 321 -4.07 23.66 -4.27
C VAL A 321 -3.81 24.00 -5.76
N GLU A 322 -4.40 25.08 -6.28
CA GLU A 322 -4.15 25.52 -7.66
C GLU A 322 -2.69 25.97 -7.88
N ALA A 323 -2.06 26.62 -6.89
CA ALA A 323 -0.64 26.96 -6.94
C ALA A 323 0.25 25.71 -6.92
N LEU A 324 -0.06 24.70 -6.10
CA LEU A 324 0.66 23.43 -6.12
C LEU A 324 0.50 22.73 -7.48
N ARG A 325 -0.69 22.69 -8.07
CA ARG A 325 -0.89 22.06 -9.41
C ARG A 325 -0.03 22.71 -10.49
N VAL A 326 0.07 24.03 -10.50
CA VAL A 326 0.97 24.78 -11.40
C VAL A 326 2.44 24.48 -11.09
N THR A 327 2.80 24.33 -9.81
CA THR A 327 4.15 23.91 -9.38
C THR A 327 4.54 22.56 -9.96
N LEU A 328 3.63 21.58 -9.99
CA LEU A 328 3.89 20.27 -10.60
C LEU A 328 4.11 20.39 -12.10
N SER A 329 3.27 21.17 -12.78
CA SER A 329 3.40 21.50 -14.20
C SER A 329 4.71 22.24 -14.53
N HIS A 330 5.33 22.93 -13.58
CA HIS A 330 6.66 23.50 -13.73
C HIS A 330 7.77 22.47 -13.54
N LEU A 331 7.68 21.65 -12.49
CA LEU A 331 8.65 20.61 -12.19
C LEU A 331 8.76 19.58 -13.32
N GLU A 332 7.64 19.16 -13.91
CA GLU A 332 7.63 18.27 -15.08
C GLU A 332 8.36 18.86 -16.31
N LYS A 333 8.29 20.19 -16.49
CA LYS A 333 8.97 20.90 -17.59
C LYS A 333 10.44 21.16 -17.30
N GLU A 334 10.80 21.49 -16.05
CA GLU A 334 12.19 21.76 -15.64
C GLU A 334 12.99 20.45 -15.48
N LEU A 335 12.34 19.33 -15.16
CA LEU A 335 12.97 18.05 -14.80
C LEU A 335 12.41 16.83 -15.57
N PRO A 336 12.37 16.83 -16.91
CA PRO A 336 11.77 15.75 -17.71
C PRO A 336 12.50 14.39 -17.59
N GLN A 337 13.70 14.36 -16.99
CA GLN A 337 14.43 13.12 -16.71
C GLN A 337 14.00 12.46 -15.39
N GLU A 338 13.41 13.21 -14.45
CA GLU A 338 12.99 12.73 -13.14
C GLU A 338 11.63 12.04 -13.19
N LYS A 339 11.56 10.91 -13.92
CA LYS A 339 10.34 10.13 -14.15
C LYS A 339 9.65 9.62 -12.88
N MET A 340 10.37 9.59 -11.75
CA MET A 340 9.84 9.22 -10.44
C MET A 340 9.18 10.39 -9.70
N LEU A 341 9.42 11.64 -10.11
CA LEU A 341 8.94 12.83 -9.41
C LEU A 341 7.41 12.97 -9.45
N PRO A 342 6.72 12.88 -10.61
CA PRO A 342 5.25 12.92 -10.64
C PRO A 342 4.62 11.75 -9.87
N LEU A 343 5.23 10.56 -9.95
CA LEU A 343 4.75 9.35 -9.27
C LEU A 343 4.83 9.46 -7.75
N LYS A 344 5.99 9.86 -7.20
CA LYS A 344 6.15 10.03 -5.76
C LYS A 344 5.27 11.16 -5.22
N LEU A 345 5.12 12.24 -5.99
CA LEU A 345 4.38 13.40 -5.54
C LEU A 345 2.87 13.13 -5.58
N LYS A 346 2.36 12.45 -6.62
CA LYS A 346 0.97 11.94 -6.60
C LYS A 346 0.73 11.01 -5.41
N ALA A 347 1.61 10.03 -5.19
CA ALA A 347 1.50 9.11 -4.06
C ALA A 347 1.56 9.83 -2.69
N GLY A 348 2.38 10.89 -2.56
CA GLY A 348 2.44 11.73 -1.38
C GLY A 348 1.15 12.50 -1.13
N ILE A 349 0.57 13.10 -2.18
CA ILE A 349 -0.73 13.77 -2.11
C ILE A 349 -1.84 12.76 -1.75
N GLU A 350 -1.90 11.59 -2.42
CA GLU A 350 -2.85 10.52 -2.10
C GLU A 350 -2.73 10.06 -0.64
N THR A 351 -1.51 9.88 -0.14
CA THR A 351 -1.20 9.51 1.25
C THR A 351 -1.67 10.60 2.22
N PHE A 352 -1.38 11.86 1.92
CA PHE A 352 -1.83 13.00 2.71
C PHE A 352 -3.36 13.08 2.79
N LEU A 353 -4.05 12.93 1.66
CA LEU A 353 -5.52 12.94 1.58
C LEU A 353 -6.15 11.76 2.33
N ALA A 354 -5.52 10.59 2.31
CA ALA A 354 -5.97 9.43 3.05
C ALA A 354 -5.86 9.63 4.57
N HIS A 355 -4.71 10.09 5.07
CA HIS A 355 -4.51 10.39 6.49
C HIS A 355 -5.47 11.48 7.00
N HIS A 356 -5.72 12.51 6.19
CA HIS A 356 -6.54 13.66 6.58
C HIS A 356 -8.02 13.54 6.23
N LYS A 357 -8.49 12.40 5.71
CA LYS A 357 -9.86 12.24 5.21
C LYS A 357 -10.93 12.77 6.17
N GLY A 358 -10.85 12.43 7.46
CA GLY A 358 -11.81 12.90 8.47
C GLY A 358 -11.81 14.42 8.68
N VAL A 359 -10.63 15.05 8.63
CA VAL A 359 -10.47 16.52 8.71
C VAL A 359 -11.01 17.17 7.44
N LEU A 360 -10.65 16.64 6.27
CA LEU A 360 -11.11 17.14 4.97
C LEU A 360 -12.65 17.10 4.87
N THR A 361 -13.29 15.99 5.26
CA THR A 361 -14.76 15.83 5.23
C THR A 361 -15.46 16.79 6.19
N ARG A 362 -14.93 16.96 7.40
CA ARG A 362 -15.49 17.90 8.39
C ARG A 362 -15.37 19.36 7.94
N LEU A 363 -14.26 19.71 7.29
CA LEU A 363 -14.01 21.04 6.70
C LEU A 363 -14.72 21.24 5.34
N LYS A 364 -15.16 20.16 4.68
CA LYS A 364 -15.82 20.13 3.36
C LYS A 364 -14.93 20.68 2.25
N ILE A 365 -13.68 20.19 2.20
CA ILE A 365 -12.61 20.69 1.31
C ILE A 365 -12.00 19.62 0.38
N GLU A 366 -12.38 18.34 0.46
CA GLU A 366 -11.95 17.30 -0.51
C GLU A 366 -12.13 17.70 -1.98
N PRO A 367 -13.24 18.37 -2.40
CA PRO A 367 -13.45 18.67 -3.81
C PRO A 367 -12.37 19.54 -4.44
N PHE A 368 -11.63 20.32 -3.64
CA PHE A 368 -10.51 21.12 -4.15
C PHE A 368 -9.31 20.22 -4.54
N PHE A 369 -9.03 19.19 -3.75
CA PHE A 369 -7.93 18.26 -3.99
C PHE A 369 -8.22 17.21 -5.08
N ALA A 370 -9.46 17.09 -5.54
CA ALA A 370 -9.86 16.18 -6.61
C ALA A 370 -9.09 16.39 -7.93
N SER A 371 -8.45 17.55 -8.13
CA SER A 371 -7.57 17.81 -9.27
C SER A 371 -6.21 17.08 -9.24
N PHE A 372 -5.89 16.38 -8.14
CA PHE A 372 -4.70 15.54 -8.00
C PHE A 372 -4.99 14.03 -8.03
N LEU A 373 -6.27 13.62 -8.05
CA LEU A 373 -6.71 12.23 -8.08
C LEU A 373 -6.94 11.77 -9.54
#